data_AF-A0A7Y0VBM6-F1
#
_entry.id   AF-A0A7Y0VBM6-F1
#
_cell.length_a   1.000
_cell.length_b   1.000
_cell.length_c   1.000
_cell.angle_alpha   90.00
_cell.angle_beta   90.00
_cell.angle_gamma   90.00
#
_symmetry.space_group_name_H-M   'P 1'
#
loop_
_entity.id
_entity.type
_entity.pdbx_description
1 polymer ?
#
loop_
_entity_poly.entity_id
_entity_poly.type
_entity_poly.pdbx_seq_one_letter_code
_entity_poly.pdbx_strand_id
1 'polypeptide(L)'
;MLRFKRKKACPLSWILSWETRDFYQGFSDAHLDHMRRLCQHADLVLPNLTEACLLLEESYEDSLSEDRWEDYCKRLAELGPSKVLLTGLPMKENQIGVAYFDAATEEFNLFPVQLCPSNFLER
;
A
#
# COMPACT_ATOMS: atom_id res chain seq x y z
N MET A 1 -17.36 16.60 -0.45
CA MET A 1 -16.55 17.84 -0.36
C MET A 1 -15.38 17.57 0.58
N LEU A 2 -14.23 17.12 0.05
CA LEU A 2 -13.01 16.93 0.84
C LEU A 2 -12.61 18.27 1.45
N ARG A 3 -12.70 18.38 2.76
CA ARG A 3 -12.46 19.62 3.50
C ARG A 3 -11.08 19.52 4.13
N PHE A 4 -10.06 20.00 3.42
CA PHE A 4 -8.73 20.23 3.99
C PHE A 4 -8.84 21.31 5.08
N LYS A 5 -8.93 20.91 6.36
CA LYS A 5 -8.82 21.82 7.49
C LYS A 5 -7.33 22.18 7.69
N ARG A 6 -7.10 23.47 7.70
CA ARG A 6 -5.84 24.22 7.78
C ARG A 6 -4.85 23.69 8.85
N LYS A 7 -3.62 23.40 8.40
CA LYS A 7 -2.32 23.40 9.10
C LYS A 7 -2.18 22.54 10.39
N LYS A 8 -2.13 21.22 10.21
CA LYS A 8 -0.99 20.43 10.71
C LYS A 8 -0.37 19.80 9.47
N ALA A 9 0.95 19.85 9.33
CA ALA A 9 1.61 19.28 8.16
C ALA A 9 1.14 17.84 8.00
N CYS A 10 0.36 17.52 6.96
CA CYS A 10 0.08 16.15 6.57
C CYS A 10 1.43 15.58 6.16
N PRO A 11 2.09 14.74 6.97
CA PRO A 11 3.21 13.98 6.47
C PRO A 11 2.53 12.87 5.66
N LEU A 12 2.21 13.18 4.39
CA LEU A 12 2.02 12.14 3.40
C LEU A 12 3.37 11.43 3.33
N SER A 13 3.58 10.43 4.19
CA SER A 13 4.76 9.61 4.11
C SER A 13 4.61 8.81 2.83
N TRP A 14 5.20 9.35 1.77
CA TRP A 14 5.37 8.71 0.48
C TRP A 14 6.31 7.54 0.71
N ILE A 15 5.78 6.42 1.21
CA ILE A 15 6.54 5.19 1.35
C ILE A 15 6.66 4.64 -0.07
N LEU A 16 7.71 5.13 -0.73
CA LEU A 16 8.57 4.40 -1.65
C LEU A 16 7.93 3.95 -2.98
N SER A 17 7.67 4.92 -3.88
CA SER A 17 7.71 4.62 -5.32
C SER A 17 9.19 4.44 -5.74
N TRP A 18 9.71 3.22 -5.67
CA TRP A 18 10.90 2.82 -6.42
C TRP A 18 10.60 1.46 -7.04
N GLU A 19 10.18 1.50 -8.30
CA GLU A 19 10.00 0.33 -9.13
C GLU A 19 11.35 -0.36 -9.31
N THR A 20 11.58 -1.46 -8.59
CA THR A 20 12.28 -2.66 -9.08
C THR A 20 12.30 -3.72 -7.98
N ARG A 21 11.67 -4.85 -8.25
CA ARG A 21 11.58 -6.05 -7.38
C ARG A 21 12.97 -6.56 -6.94
N ASP A 22 14.02 -6.23 -7.70
CA ASP A 22 15.43 -6.57 -7.44
C ASP A 22 16.10 -5.71 -6.35
N PHE A 23 15.57 -4.53 -6.01
CA PHE A 23 16.20 -3.65 -5.01
C PHE A 23 15.96 -4.11 -3.55
N TYR A 24 14.92 -4.90 -3.33
CA TYR A 24 14.57 -5.40 -1.99
C TYR A 24 15.54 -6.47 -1.46
N GLN A 25 16.46 -6.99 -2.28
CA GLN A 25 17.53 -7.90 -1.81
C GLN A 25 18.52 -7.25 -0.82
N GLY A 26 18.47 -5.91 -0.63
CA GLY A 26 19.30 -5.16 0.31
C GLY A 26 18.56 -4.51 1.47
N PHE A 27 17.25 -4.75 1.65
CA PHE A 27 16.53 -4.22 2.81
C PHE A 27 16.96 -4.97 4.07
N SER A 28 17.78 -4.33 4.89
CA SER A 28 18.09 -4.81 6.24
C SER A 28 16.90 -4.63 7.16
N ASP A 29 16.84 -5.41 8.24
CA ASP A 29 15.84 -5.28 9.30
C ASP A 29 15.75 -3.84 9.83
N ALA A 30 16.87 -3.11 9.85
CA ALA A 30 16.91 -1.71 10.24
C ALA A 30 16.09 -0.78 9.32
N HIS A 31 16.01 -1.07 8.02
CA HIS A 31 15.17 -0.31 7.11
C HIS A 31 13.68 -0.58 7.35
N LEU A 32 13.30 -1.84 7.61
CA LEU A 32 11.92 -2.20 7.94
C LEU A 32 11.48 -1.58 9.26
N ASP A 33 12.34 -1.58 10.27
CA ASP A 33 12.08 -0.92 11.55
C ASP A 33 11.86 0.59 11.39
N HIS A 34 12.66 1.25 10.54
CA HIS A 34 12.44 2.66 10.22
C HIS A 34 11.11 2.87 9.50
N MET A 35 10.74 2.02 8.55
CA MET A 35 9.44 2.12 7.86
C MET A 35 8.26 1.94 8.83
N ARG A 36 8.32 0.95 9.73
CA ARG A 36 7.29 0.75 10.76
C ARG A 36 7.16 1.98 11.68
N ARG A 37 8.27 2.59 12.08
CA ARG A 37 8.26 3.84 12.87
C ARG A 37 7.66 5.03 12.12
N LEU A 38 7.85 5.10 10.80
CA LEU A 38 7.22 6.13 9.96
C LEU A 38 5.71 5.93 9.89
N CYS A 39 5.25 4.68 9.73
CA CYS A 39 3.82 4.35 9.73
C CYS A 39 3.11 4.83 11.00
N GLN A 40 3.77 4.74 12.16
CA GLN A 40 3.22 5.21 13.45
C GLN A 40 2.87 6.70 13.49
N HIS A 41 3.46 7.52 12.61
CA HIS A 41 3.27 8.96 12.58
C HIS A 41 2.46 9.44 11.37
N ALA A 42 2.03 8.52 10.50
CA ALA A 42 1.31 8.82 9.28
C ALA A 42 -0.21 8.67 9.49
N ASP A 43 -1.01 9.59 8.95
CA ASP A 43 -2.47 9.43 8.95
C ASP A 43 -2.93 8.38 7.91
N LEU A 44 -2.14 8.25 6.82
CA LEU A 44 -2.37 7.40 5.66
C LEU A 44 -1.02 6.83 5.18
N VAL A 45 -0.99 5.54 4.90
CA VAL A 45 0.14 4.87 4.21
C VAL A 45 -0.31 4.30 2.87
N LEU A 46 0.62 4.22 1.91
CA LEU A 46 0.34 3.76 0.55
C LEU A 46 1.31 2.64 0.10
N PRO A 47 1.40 1.52 0.83
CA PRO A 47 2.30 0.45 0.42
C PRO A 47 1.82 -0.21 -0.88
N ASN A 48 2.75 -0.68 -1.70
CA ASN A 48 2.45 -1.71 -2.69
C ASN A 48 2.39 -3.10 -2.04
N LEU A 49 1.88 -4.11 -2.75
CA LEU A 49 1.73 -5.47 -2.22
C LEU A 49 3.06 -6.06 -1.70
N THR A 50 4.18 -5.82 -2.40
CA THR A 50 5.50 -6.30 -1.96
C THR A 50 5.94 -5.64 -0.65
N GLU A 51 5.77 -4.33 -0.52
CA GLU A 51 6.08 -3.59 0.71
C GLU A 51 5.18 -4.01 1.87
N ALA A 52 3.90 -4.26 1.60
CA ALA A 52 2.96 -4.79 2.58
C ALA A 52 3.43 -6.16 3.10
N CYS A 53 3.81 -7.07 2.20
CA CYS A 53 4.37 -8.37 2.58
C CYS A 53 5.63 -8.21 3.46
N LEU A 54 6.53 -7.30 3.10
CA LEU A 54 7.75 -7.05 3.89
C LEU A 54 7.44 -6.47 5.28
N LEU A 55 6.53 -5.49 5.37
CA LEU A 55 6.15 -4.86 6.64
C LEU A 55 5.44 -5.85 7.58
N LEU A 56 4.63 -6.74 7.02
CA LEU A 56 3.84 -7.74 7.73
C LEU A 56 4.57 -9.07 7.94
N GLU A 57 5.79 -9.22 7.41
CA GLU A 57 6.58 -10.46 7.43
C GLU A 57 5.85 -11.65 6.75
N GLU A 58 5.12 -11.36 5.68
CA GLU A 58 4.39 -12.33 4.87
C GLU A 58 5.16 -12.71 3.61
N SER A 59 4.93 -13.92 3.11
CA SER A 59 5.42 -14.31 1.79
C SER A 59 4.62 -13.62 0.68
N TYR A 60 5.30 -13.22 -0.39
CA TYR A 60 4.66 -12.63 -1.56
C TYR A 60 4.00 -13.71 -2.42
N GLU A 61 2.73 -13.50 -2.77
CA GLU A 61 1.95 -14.39 -3.64
C GLU A 61 1.18 -13.56 -4.68
N ASP A 62 1.22 -13.96 -5.95
CA ASP A 62 0.52 -13.27 -7.03
C ASP A 62 -0.99 -13.55 -7.07
N SER A 63 -1.49 -14.50 -6.27
CA SER A 63 -2.87 -14.96 -6.29
C SER A 63 -3.53 -14.93 -4.92
N LEU A 64 -3.49 -13.77 -4.27
CA LEU A 64 -4.18 -13.53 -3.00
C LEU A 64 -5.68 -13.25 -3.23
N SER A 65 -6.51 -13.66 -2.26
CA SER A 65 -7.93 -13.32 -2.24
C SER A 65 -8.17 -11.91 -1.71
N GLU A 66 -9.36 -11.38 -1.96
CA GLU A 66 -9.80 -10.10 -1.41
C GLU A 66 -9.75 -10.08 0.12
N ASP A 67 -10.19 -11.15 0.78
CA ASP A 67 -10.10 -11.30 2.24
C ASP A 67 -8.66 -11.16 2.77
N ARG A 68 -7.66 -11.64 2.01
CA ARG A 68 -6.25 -11.50 2.38
C ARG A 68 -5.77 -10.07 2.23
N TRP A 69 -6.22 -9.35 1.21
CA TRP A 69 -5.91 -7.92 1.06
C TRP A 69 -6.53 -7.08 2.17
N GLU A 70 -7.76 -7.40 2.57
CA GLU A 70 -8.41 -6.76 3.71
C GLU A 70 -7.66 -7.03 5.02
N ASP A 71 -7.28 -8.29 5.29
CA ASP A 71 -6.43 -8.66 6.44
C ASP A 71 -5.13 -7.86 6.48
N TYR A 72 -4.45 -7.74 5.33
CA TYR A 72 -3.22 -6.95 5.23
C TYR A 72 -3.46 -5.49 5.55
N CYS A 73 -4.54 -4.89 5.02
CA CYS A 73 -4.87 -3.50 5.31
C CYS A 73 -5.16 -3.27 6.81
N LYS A 74 -5.87 -4.19 7.45
CA LYS A 74 -6.15 -4.14 8.90
C LYS A 74 -4.86 -4.19 9.71
N ARG A 75 -4.00 -5.16 9.45
CA ARG A 75 -2.71 -5.31 10.15
C ARG A 75 -1.75 -4.14 9.89
N LEU A 76 -1.77 -3.57 8.68
CA LEU A 76 -1.01 -2.36 8.37
C LEU A 76 -1.52 -1.14 9.16
N ALA A 77 -2.83 -1.02 9.37
CA ALA A 77 -3.40 0.03 10.21
C ALA A 77 -3.03 -0.12 11.69
N GLU A 78 -2.85 -1.36 12.18
CA GLU A 78 -2.36 -1.64 13.54
C GLU A 78 -0.93 -1.11 13.78
N LEU A 79 -0.15 -0.87 12.72
CA LEU A 79 1.16 -0.22 12.83
C LEU A 79 1.06 1.27 13.20
N GLY A 80 -0.14 1.85 13.22
CA GLY A 80 -0.43 3.23 13.60
C GLY A 80 -1.26 4.06 12.62
N PRO A 81 -1.22 3.87 11.28
CA PRO A 81 -1.97 4.74 10.39
C PRO A 81 -3.47 4.46 10.43
N SER A 82 -4.27 5.52 10.45
CA SER A 82 -5.73 5.39 10.46
C SER A 82 -6.30 4.91 9.12
N LYS A 83 -5.54 5.04 8.03
CA LYS A 83 -5.94 4.70 6.67
C LYS A 83 -4.82 3.99 5.93
N VAL A 84 -5.19 3.06 5.07
CA VAL A 84 -4.26 2.31 4.21
C VAL A 84 -4.78 2.33 2.78
N LEU A 85 -3.90 2.66 1.83
CA LEU A 85 -4.15 2.51 0.40
C LEU A 85 -3.17 1.48 -0.17
N LEU A 86 -3.59 0.22 -0.21
CA LEU A 86 -2.78 -0.88 -0.71
C LEU A 86 -2.83 -0.91 -2.24
N THR A 87 -1.69 -0.79 -2.89
CA THR A 87 -1.57 -0.72 -4.35
C THR A 87 -0.89 -1.96 -4.92
N GLY A 88 -0.94 -2.12 -6.24
CA GLY A 88 -0.21 -3.21 -6.89
C GLY A 88 -0.87 -4.58 -6.74
N LEU A 89 -2.20 -4.62 -6.56
CA LEU A 89 -2.93 -5.87 -6.35
C LEU A 89 -3.11 -6.60 -7.69
N PRO A 90 -2.50 -7.78 -7.88
CA PRO A 90 -2.66 -8.54 -9.12
C PRO A 90 -4.12 -9.03 -9.24
N MET A 91 -4.79 -8.64 -10.31
CA MET A 91 -6.16 -9.06 -10.62
C MET A 91 -6.20 -9.80 -11.95
N LYS A 92 -7.33 -10.46 -12.21
CA LYS A 92 -7.56 -11.14 -13.49
C LYS A 92 -7.71 -10.12 -14.63
N GLU A 93 -7.69 -10.60 -15.87
CA GLU A 93 -8.06 -9.81 -17.06
C GLU A 93 -7.19 -8.58 -17.33
N ASN A 94 -5.90 -8.65 -16.98
CA ASN A 94 -4.94 -7.56 -17.20
C ASN A 94 -5.34 -6.28 -16.42
N GLN A 95 -5.86 -6.47 -15.21
CA GLN A 95 -6.19 -5.40 -14.27
C GLN A 95 -5.21 -5.40 -13.10
N ILE A 96 -5.05 -4.23 -12.49
CA ILE A 96 -4.35 -4.03 -11.24
C ILE A 96 -5.30 -3.35 -10.26
N GLY A 97 -5.36 -3.83 -9.03
CA GLY A 97 -6.25 -3.29 -8.01
C GLY A 97 -5.56 -2.31 -7.08
N VAL A 98 -6.39 -1.45 -6.50
CA VAL A 98 -6.06 -0.64 -5.33
C VAL A 98 -7.12 -0.91 -4.27
N ALA A 99 -6.71 -1.25 -3.06
CA ALA A 99 -7.60 -1.37 -1.92
C ALA A 99 -7.45 -0.17 -0.98
N TYR A 100 -8.57 0.31 -0.45
CA TYR A 100 -8.63 1.34 0.57
C TYR A 100 -9.24 0.77 1.84
N PHE A 101 -8.63 1.06 2.98
CA PHE A 101 -9.15 0.72 4.29
C PHE A 101 -9.12 1.94 5.21
N ASP A 102 -10.20 2.14 5.96
CA ASP A 102 -10.30 3.14 7.03
C ASP A 102 -10.58 2.46 8.37
N ALA A 103 -9.62 2.52 9.28
CA ALA A 103 -9.72 1.89 10.60
C ALA A 103 -10.80 2.52 11.48
N ALA A 104 -11.19 3.77 11.21
CA ALA A 104 -12.22 4.45 12.00
C ALA A 104 -13.64 3.98 11.67
N THR A 105 -13.88 3.55 10.43
CA THR A 105 -15.18 3.06 9.97
C THR A 105 -15.21 1.55 9.75
N GLU A 106 -14.05 0.88 9.83
CA GLU A 106 -13.83 -0.51 9.45
C GLU A 106 -14.27 -0.80 8.01
N GLU A 107 -14.21 0.22 7.16
CA GLU A 107 -14.66 0.13 5.78
C GLU A 107 -13.50 -0.30 4.88
N PHE A 108 -13.73 -1.35 4.10
CA PHE A 108 -12.83 -1.83 3.06
C PHE A 108 -13.47 -1.63 1.69
N ASN A 109 -12.70 -1.06 0.75
CA ASN A 109 -13.13 -0.85 -0.62
C ASN A 109 -12.04 -1.30 -1.59
N LEU A 110 -12.45 -2.00 -2.64
CA LEU A 110 -11.56 -2.50 -3.68
C LEU A 110 -11.87 -1.82 -5.02
N PHE A 111 -10.85 -1.27 -5.66
CA PHE A 111 -10.95 -0.54 -6.91
C PHE A 111 -10.09 -1.21 -7.99
N PRO A 112 -10.68 -1.92 -8.96
CA PRO A 112 -9.94 -2.42 -10.12
C PRO A 112 -9.58 -1.27 -11.06
N VAL A 113 -8.34 -1.29 -11.56
CA VAL A 113 -7.82 -0.35 -12.56
C VAL A 113 -7.34 -1.15 -13.76
N GLN A 114 -7.71 -0.72 -14.95
CA GLN A 114 -7.27 -1.37 -16.18
C GLN A 114 -5.83 -0.98 -16.48
N LEU A 115 -4.94 -1.98 -16.63
CA LEU A 115 -3.57 -1.70 -17.06
C LEU A 115 -3.63 -1.13 -18.48
N CYS A 116 -3.15 0.11 -18.64
CA CYS A 116 -2.89 0.63 -19.97
C CYS A 116 -1.76 -0.20 -20.60
N PRO A 117 -1.91 -0.64 -21.85
CA PRO A 117 -0.88 -1.42 -22.52
C PRO A 117 0.44 -0.63 -22.54
N SER A 118 1.55 -1.33 -22.32
CA SER A 118 2.91 -0.80 -22.14
C SER A 118 3.48 -0.02 -23.35
N ASN A 119 2.71 0.14 -24.43
CA ASN A 119 3.11 0.75 -25.71
C ASN A 119 2.70 2.23 -25.85
N PHE A 120 2.60 2.99 -24.75
CA PHE A 120 2.21 4.41 -24.81
C PHE A 120 3.35 5.38 -25.21
N LEU A 121 4.59 4.90 -25.40
CA LEU A 121 5.76 5.74 -25.73
C LEU A 121 6.39 5.47 -27.11
N GLU A 122 5.67 4.82 -28.03
CA GLU A 122 6.07 4.73 -29.44
C GLU A 122 5.09 5.49 -30.34
N ARG A 123 5.12 6.83 -30.29
CA ARG A 123 4.66 7.71 -31.38
C ARG A 123 5.48 8.99 -31.43
#